data_AF-A0A8J6HG39-F1
#
_entry.id   AF-A0A8J6HG39-F1
#
_cell.length_a   1.000
_cell.length_b   1.000
_cell.length_c   1.000
_cell.angle_alpha   90.00
_cell.angle_beta   90.00
_cell.angle_gamma   90.00
#
_symmetry.space_group_name_H-M   'P 1'
#
loop_
_entity.id
_entity.type
_entity.pdbx_description
1 polymer ?
#
loop_
_entity_poly.entity_id
_entity_poly.type
_entity_poly.pdbx_seq_one_letter_code
_entity_poly.pdbx_strand_id
1 'polypeptide(L)'
;MASQTQGIQQLLTAEKRAAEKVAEARKRKARRIKQAREEAQAEIENYRRERERQFREYEAKYMGSREDIAAKIDKNTELMLCDVESDVKNNKEKTFLYISFINKMARVLVGVKRVIDYAVKIRVKPDKTGVVTEGVKHSMNPFDEIAVEEAVRMKEKKIAAEIIAVSCGPAQSQEVLRTALAMGVDKGIHVEVSGSDYETLQPIHVSKILAKIAQNEKADMIIVGKQAIDDDANQTAQMTAAVLDWPQATFASKVEHGDKEITVTREVDGGLETIKCKLPAVISADLRLNEPRYATLPNIMKAKKKPITKTTAKDLGVDISPRISVVSVEDPPVRQPGVILPDVDALVGKLKEGGHI
;
A
#
# COMPACT_ATOMS: atom_id res chain seq x y z
N MET A 1 50.85 -81.23 -83.49
CA MET A 1 49.80 -80.67 -82.60
C MET A 1 48.96 -79.64 -83.36
N ALA A 2 48.21 -80.06 -84.38
CA ALA A 2 47.42 -79.19 -85.28
C ALA A 2 45.90 -79.21 -84.96
N SER A 3 45.51 -79.76 -83.80
CA SER A 3 44.11 -79.96 -83.40
C SER A 3 43.54 -78.84 -82.50
N GLN A 4 44.36 -77.87 -82.08
CA GLN A 4 43.92 -76.78 -81.19
C GLN A 4 43.37 -75.55 -81.93
N THR A 5 43.64 -75.40 -83.23
CA THR A 5 43.31 -74.18 -83.99
C THR A 5 41.88 -74.14 -84.55
N GLN A 6 41.26 -75.28 -84.86
CA GLN A 6 39.87 -75.31 -85.38
C GLN A 6 38.80 -75.11 -84.29
N GLY A 7 39.01 -75.61 -83.07
CA GLY A 7 38.05 -75.44 -81.96
C GLY A 7 37.92 -73.98 -81.48
N ILE A 8 39.04 -73.24 -81.50
CA ILE A 8 39.08 -71.82 -81.12
C ILE A 8 38.28 -70.96 -82.11
N GLN A 9 38.32 -71.28 -83.40
CA GLN A 9 37.64 -70.51 -84.45
C GLN A 9 36.11 -70.72 -84.45
N GLN A 10 35.63 -71.91 -84.07
CA GLN A 10 34.20 -72.17 -83.83
C GLN A 10 33.68 -71.50 -82.55
N LEU A 11 34.48 -71.44 -81.49
CA LEU A 11 34.11 -70.70 -80.28
C LEU A 11 34.01 -69.20 -80.53
N LEU A 12 34.97 -68.60 -81.26
CA LEU A 12 34.94 -67.18 -81.63
C LEU A 12 33.73 -66.79 -82.49
N THR A 13 33.29 -67.67 -83.41
CA THR A 13 32.11 -67.42 -84.23
C THR A 13 30.80 -67.61 -83.45
N ALA A 14 30.75 -68.56 -82.51
CA ALA A 14 29.63 -68.71 -81.59
C ALA A 14 29.52 -67.52 -80.62
N GLU A 15 30.65 -67.02 -80.11
CA GLU A 15 30.72 -65.86 -79.23
C GLU A 15 30.25 -64.58 -79.93
N LYS A 16 30.63 -64.37 -81.21
CA LYS A 16 30.14 -63.26 -82.03
C LYS A 16 28.62 -63.31 -82.24
N ARG A 17 28.06 -64.48 -82.58
CA ARG A 17 26.61 -64.66 -82.75
C ARG A 17 25.84 -64.50 -81.43
N ALA A 18 26.42 -64.95 -80.32
CA ALA A 18 25.84 -64.72 -79.00
C ALA A 18 25.85 -63.22 -78.64
N ALA A 19 26.95 -62.52 -78.91
CA ALA A 19 27.07 -61.08 -78.69
C ALA A 19 26.06 -60.28 -79.53
N GLU A 20 25.83 -60.65 -80.79
CA GLU A 20 24.82 -60.02 -81.66
C GLU A 20 23.39 -60.21 -81.13
N LYS A 21 23.01 -61.43 -80.73
CA LYS A 21 21.69 -61.69 -80.13
C LYS A 21 21.49 -60.92 -78.82
N VAL A 22 22.52 -60.82 -77.98
CA VAL A 22 22.48 -60.03 -76.75
C VAL A 22 22.37 -58.54 -77.04
N ALA A 23 23.06 -58.03 -78.06
CA ALA A 23 22.97 -56.64 -78.49
C ALA A 23 21.56 -56.28 -79.02
N GLU A 24 20.95 -57.18 -79.81
CA GLU A 24 19.58 -56.98 -80.32
C GLU A 24 18.54 -57.03 -79.18
N ALA A 25 18.70 -57.96 -78.23
CA ALA A 25 17.86 -58.03 -77.03
C ALA A 25 18.00 -56.76 -76.16
N ARG A 26 19.22 -56.22 -76.00
CA ARG A 26 19.47 -54.95 -75.31
C ARG A 26 18.79 -53.78 -76.02
N LYS A 27 18.85 -53.70 -77.36
CA LYS A 27 18.16 -52.66 -78.15
C LYS A 27 16.64 -52.75 -78.00
N ARG A 28 16.05 -53.94 -78.06
CA ARG A 28 14.60 -54.13 -77.84
C ARG A 28 14.17 -53.74 -76.42
N LYS A 29 14.95 -54.10 -75.39
CA LYS A 29 14.69 -53.69 -74.00
C LYS A 29 14.74 -52.17 -73.84
N ALA A 30 15.77 -51.53 -74.40
CA ALA A 30 15.91 -50.07 -74.35
C ALA A 30 14.74 -49.35 -75.03
N ARG A 31 14.27 -49.87 -76.19
CA ARG A 31 13.13 -49.28 -76.91
C ARG A 31 11.82 -49.41 -76.14
N ARG A 32 11.55 -50.56 -75.51
CA ARG A 32 10.36 -50.74 -74.64
C ARG A 32 10.39 -49.84 -73.40
N ILE A 33 11.56 -49.69 -72.76
CA ILE A 33 11.69 -48.80 -71.60
C ILE A 33 11.46 -47.34 -72.01
N LYS A 34 11.98 -46.92 -73.17
CA LYS A 34 11.78 -45.57 -73.69
C LYS A 34 10.29 -45.30 -73.97
N GLN A 35 9.60 -46.23 -74.63
CA GLN A 35 8.18 -46.10 -74.94
C GLN A 35 7.32 -46.05 -73.67
N ALA A 36 7.57 -46.93 -72.69
CA ALA A 36 6.85 -46.90 -71.42
C ALA A 36 7.08 -45.59 -70.64
N ARG A 37 8.28 -44.99 -70.75
CA ARG A 37 8.60 -43.70 -70.11
C ARG A 37 7.88 -42.53 -70.78
N GLU A 38 7.80 -42.53 -72.11
CA GLU A 38 7.07 -41.51 -72.88
C GLU A 38 5.56 -41.59 -72.61
N GLU A 39 4.97 -42.79 -72.56
CA GLU A 39 3.56 -42.99 -72.22
C GLU A 39 3.24 -42.54 -70.79
N ALA A 40 4.08 -42.91 -69.81
CA ALA A 40 3.92 -42.46 -68.42
C ALA A 40 4.07 -40.93 -68.26
N GLN A 41 4.98 -40.31 -69.02
CA GLN A 41 5.13 -38.85 -69.01
C GLN A 41 3.91 -38.14 -69.60
N ALA A 42 3.34 -38.65 -70.69
CA ALA A 42 2.12 -38.10 -71.28
C ALA A 42 0.92 -38.20 -70.32
N GLU A 43 0.79 -39.30 -69.58
CA GLU A 43 -0.29 -39.50 -68.60
C GLU A 43 -0.17 -38.53 -67.40
N ILE A 44 1.05 -38.34 -66.89
CA ILE A 44 1.34 -37.35 -65.82
C ILE A 44 1.01 -35.93 -66.30
N GLU A 45 1.37 -35.59 -67.53
CA GLU A 45 1.13 -34.24 -68.07
C GLU A 45 -0.36 -33.96 -68.26
N ASN A 46 -1.13 -34.94 -68.73
CA ASN A 46 -2.58 -34.84 -68.84
C ASN A 46 -3.25 -34.68 -67.46
N TYR A 47 -2.84 -35.49 -66.48
CA TYR A 47 -3.35 -35.37 -65.11
C TYR A 47 -3.05 -34.00 -64.49
N ARG A 48 -1.86 -33.47 -64.76
CA ARG A 48 -1.46 -32.12 -64.31
C ARG A 48 -2.34 -31.04 -64.94
N ARG A 49 -2.61 -31.12 -66.25
CA ARG A 49 -3.50 -30.16 -66.95
C ARG A 49 -4.92 -30.19 -66.41
N GLU A 50 -5.48 -31.38 -66.14
CA GLU A 50 -6.81 -31.50 -65.56
C GLU A 50 -6.87 -30.91 -64.15
N ARG A 51 -5.87 -31.19 -63.30
CA ARG A 51 -5.78 -30.62 -61.95
C ARG A 51 -5.61 -29.11 -61.96
N GLU A 52 -4.78 -28.56 -62.85
CA GLU A 52 -4.61 -27.11 -63.01
C GLU A 52 -5.91 -26.45 -63.49
N ARG A 53 -6.68 -27.11 -64.36
CA ARG A 53 -7.98 -26.61 -64.80
C ARG A 53 -9.00 -26.61 -63.67
N GLN A 54 -9.11 -27.71 -62.92
CA GLN A 54 -9.97 -27.79 -61.74
C GLN A 54 -9.60 -26.75 -60.69
N PHE A 55 -8.29 -26.52 -60.48
CA PHE A 55 -7.81 -25.51 -59.55
C PHE A 55 -8.20 -24.09 -59.99
N ARG A 56 -8.04 -23.75 -61.28
CA ARG A 56 -8.49 -22.44 -61.80
C ARG A 56 -9.99 -22.24 -61.71
N GLU A 57 -10.79 -23.28 -61.98
CA GLU A 57 -12.24 -23.21 -61.83
C GLU A 57 -12.66 -23.03 -60.37
N TYR A 58 -11.93 -23.62 -59.43
CA TYR A 58 -12.14 -23.43 -58.00
C TYR A 58 -11.72 -22.04 -57.53
N GLU A 59 -10.56 -21.54 -57.97
CA GLU A 59 -10.11 -20.16 -57.71
C GLU A 59 -11.15 -19.16 -58.19
N ALA A 60 -11.65 -19.30 -59.43
CA ALA A 60 -12.65 -18.39 -59.99
C ALA A 60 -14.02 -18.44 -59.28
N LYS A 61 -14.39 -19.58 -58.67
CA LYS A 61 -15.67 -19.75 -57.98
C LYS A 61 -15.67 -19.27 -56.53
N TYR A 62 -14.58 -19.48 -55.80
CA TYR A 62 -14.54 -19.28 -54.34
C TYR A 62 -13.64 -18.13 -53.90
N MET A 63 -12.64 -17.78 -54.71
CA MET A 63 -11.86 -16.58 -54.48
C MET A 63 -12.37 -15.53 -55.46
N GLY A 64 -13.16 -14.57 -54.97
CA GLY A 64 -13.29 -13.29 -55.64
C GLY A 64 -11.90 -12.71 -55.92
N SER A 65 -11.81 -11.66 -56.74
CA SER A 65 -10.51 -11.06 -57.08
C SER A 65 -9.69 -10.85 -55.80
N ARG A 66 -8.39 -11.20 -55.84
CA ARG A 66 -7.49 -11.12 -54.67
C ARG A 66 -7.51 -9.71 -54.04
N GLU A 67 -7.82 -8.71 -54.87
CA GLU A 67 -8.02 -7.31 -54.51
C GLU A 67 -9.30 -7.08 -53.71
N ASP A 68 -10.43 -7.69 -54.07
CA ASP A 68 -11.71 -7.52 -53.35
C ASP A 68 -11.67 -8.09 -51.93
N ILE A 69 -10.94 -9.19 -51.73
CA ILE A 69 -10.79 -9.82 -50.41
C ILE A 69 -9.85 -8.98 -49.53
N ALA A 70 -8.73 -8.51 -50.08
CA ALA A 70 -7.81 -7.62 -49.38
C ALA A 70 -8.50 -6.32 -48.96
N ALA A 71 -9.22 -5.67 -49.88
CA ALA A 71 -9.98 -4.45 -49.60
C ALA A 71 -11.07 -4.66 -48.53
N LYS A 72 -11.70 -5.84 -48.48
CA LYS A 72 -12.67 -6.18 -47.42
C LYS A 72 -12.01 -6.35 -46.06
N ILE A 73 -10.84 -6.99 -46.02
CA ILE A 73 -10.08 -7.18 -44.79
C ILE A 73 -9.58 -5.84 -44.26
N ASP A 74 -9.03 -4.99 -45.13
CA ASP A 74 -8.54 -3.66 -44.76
C ASP A 74 -9.68 -2.80 -44.23
N LYS A 75 -10.83 -2.78 -44.92
CA LYS A 75 -12.02 -2.04 -44.48
C LYS A 75 -12.59 -2.55 -43.15
N ASN A 76 -12.62 -3.86 -42.93
CA ASN A 76 -13.02 -4.42 -41.63
C ASN A 76 -12.02 -4.09 -40.53
N THR A 77 -10.73 -4.05 -40.86
CA THR A 77 -9.67 -3.70 -39.90
C THR A 77 -9.77 -2.23 -39.51
N GLU A 78 -10.01 -1.33 -40.47
CA GLU A 78 -10.26 0.09 -40.23
C GLU A 78 -11.50 0.31 -39.37
N LEU A 79 -12.60 -0.40 -39.63
CA LEU A 79 -13.81 -0.33 -38.81
C LEU A 79 -13.55 -0.79 -37.37
N MET A 80 -12.87 -1.93 -37.20
CA MET A 80 -12.50 -2.44 -35.88
C MET A 80 -11.57 -1.49 -35.12
N LEU A 81 -10.61 -0.85 -35.81
CA LEU A 81 -9.74 0.17 -35.21
C LEU A 81 -10.55 1.38 -34.76
N CYS A 82 -11.52 1.83 -35.56
CA CYS A 82 -12.37 2.96 -35.23
C CYS A 82 -13.27 2.67 -34.00
N ASP A 83 -13.82 1.45 -33.93
CA ASP A 83 -14.61 1.00 -32.78
C ASP A 83 -13.76 0.94 -31.50
N VAL A 84 -12.55 0.37 -31.57
CA VAL A 84 -11.62 0.31 -30.43
C VAL A 84 -11.19 1.71 -29.99
N GLU A 85 -10.90 2.62 -30.92
CA GLU A 85 -10.56 4.00 -30.59
C GLU A 85 -11.73 4.73 -29.91
N SER A 86 -12.95 4.51 -30.38
CA SER A 86 -14.18 5.05 -29.78
C SER A 86 -14.38 4.53 -28.35
N ASP A 87 -14.24 3.22 -28.15
CA ASP A 87 -14.34 2.58 -26.84
C ASP A 87 -13.27 3.07 -25.87
N VAL A 88 -12.02 3.21 -26.34
CA VAL A 88 -10.94 3.80 -25.55
C VAL A 88 -11.30 5.24 -25.18
N LYS A 89 -11.77 6.06 -26.11
CA LYS A 89 -12.11 7.47 -25.84
C LYS A 89 -13.24 7.60 -24.82
N ASN A 90 -14.29 6.77 -24.94
CA ASN A 90 -15.46 6.77 -24.05
C ASN A 90 -15.15 6.23 -22.65
N ASN A 91 -14.25 5.26 -22.54
CA ASN A 91 -13.95 4.59 -21.28
C ASN A 91 -12.68 5.08 -20.60
N LYS A 92 -11.80 5.82 -21.29
CA LYS A 92 -10.54 6.33 -20.75
C LYS A 92 -10.77 7.23 -19.54
N GLU A 93 -11.65 8.22 -19.63
CA GLU A 93 -11.91 9.12 -18.50
C GLU A 93 -12.54 8.38 -17.31
N LYS A 94 -13.52 7.50 -17.54
CA LYS A 94 -14.14 6.69 -16.49
C LYS A 94 -13.12 5.78 -15.80
N THR A 95 -12.27 5.10 -16.58
CA THR A 95 -11.22 4.22 -16.06
C THR A 95 -10.15 5.01 -15.32
N PHE A 96 -9.77 6.19 -15.82
CA PHE A 96 -8.81 7.06 -15.15
C PHE A 96 -9.37 7.61 -13.84
N LEU A 97 -10.65 8.00 -13.83
CA LEU A 97 -11.36 8.43 -12.62
C LEU A 97 -11.46 7.28 -11.62
N TYR A 98 -11.80 6.08 -12.07
CA TYR A 98 -11.94 4.89 -11.22
C TYR A 98 -10.60 4.44 -10.62
N ILE A 99 -9.52 4.43 -11.41
CA ILE A 99 -8.15 4.14 -10.94
C ILE A 99 -7.67 5.24 -9.99
N SER A 100 -7.91 6.51 -10.32
CA SER A 100 -7.61 7.65 -9.45
C SER A 100 -8.37 7.58 -8.12
N PHE A 101 -9.59 7.05 -8.14
CA PHE A 101 -10.45 6.95 -6.96
C PHE A 101 -10.05 5.75 -6.07
N ILE A 102 -9.68 4.63 -6.68
CA ILE A 102 -9.18 3.43 -5.97
C ILE A 102 -7.79 3.66 -5.36
N ASN A 103 -6.93 4.46 -6.00
CA ASN A 103 -5.55 4.68 -5.54
C ASN A 103 -5.34 5.88 -4.61
N LYS A 104 -6.40 6.58 -4.18
CA LYS A 104 -6.24 7.65 -3.19
C LYS A 104 -6.12 7.06 -1.78
N MET A 105 -5.05 6.30 -1.55
CA MET A 105 -4.68 5.82 -0.23
C MET A 105 -4.50 7.01 0.71
N ALA A 106 -5.05 6.92 1.92
CA ALA A 106 -5.12 8.04 2.85
C ALA A 106 -3.73 8.45 3.37
N ARG A 107 -3.51 9.74 3.56
CA ARG A 107 -2.37 10.25 4.35
C ARG A 107 -2.79 10.47 5.79
N VAL A 108 -2.10 9.81 6.72
CA VAL A 108 -2.41 9.85 8.14
C VAL A 108 -1.37 10.66 8.88
N LEU A 109 -1.82 11.71 9.57
CA LEU A 109 -1.00 12.49 10.49
C LEU A 109 -1.21 11.95 11.91
N VAL A 110 -0.12 11.69 12.64
CA VAL A 110 -0.19 11.20 14.02
C VAL A 110 0.51 12.17 14.95
N GLY A 111 -0.19 12.68 15.97
CA GLY A 111 0.43 13.50 17.00
C GLY A 111 1.05 12.63 18.09
N VAL A 112 2.31 12.89 18.44
CA VAL A 112 3.01 12.21 19.54
C VAL A 112 3.64 13.23 20.48
N LYS A 113 3.40 13.08 21.78
CA LYS A 113 3.94 13.94 22.84
C LYS A 113 4.97 13.18 23.68
N ARG A 114 6.02 13.89 24.07
CA ARG A 114 7.01 13.43 25.05
C ARG A 114 6.58 13.87 26.43
N VAL A 115 6.33 12.92 27.32
CA VAL A 115 5.82 13.15 28.68
C VAL A 115 6.70 12.44 29.71
N ILE A 116 6.55 12.77 30.99
CA ILE A 116 7.15 11.97 32.07
C ILE A 116 6.58 10.56 32.00
N ASP A 117 7.43 9.55 32.18
CA ASP A 117 7.02 8.15 32.13
C ASP A 117 5.94 7.87 33.19
N TYR A 118 4.86 7.18 32.81
CA TYR A 118 3.71 6.93 33.67
C TYR A 118 4.04 6.15 34.95
N ALA A 119 5.17 5.42 34.98
CA ALA A 119 5.63 4.69 36.16
C ALA A 119 6.38 5.57 37.16
N VAL A 120 6.72 6.82 36.81
CA VAL A 120 7.44 7.73 37.68
C VAL A 120 6.48 8.49 38.60
N LYS A 121 6.76 8.44 39.91
CA LYS A 121 6.11 9.33 40.87
C LYS A 121 6.66 10.75 40.71
N ILE A 122 5.82 11.66 40.23
CA ILE A 122 6.15 13.08 40.08
C ILE A 122 6.37 13.75 41.44
N ARG A 123 7.18 14.82 41.43
CA ARG A 123 7.43 15.68 42.58
C ARG A 123 7.21 17.13 42.16
N VAL A 124 6.49 17.88 42.96
CA VAL A 124 6.32 19.32 42.78
C VAL A 124 7.63 20.02 43.13
N LYS A 125 7.99 21.06 42.36
CA LYS A 125 9.17 21.88 42.66
C LYS A 125 8.95 22.63 43.97
N PRO A 126 10.01 22.85 44.78
CA PRO A 126 9.89 23.65 46.01
C PRO A 126 9.40 25.08 45.79
N ASP A 127 9.64 25.64 44.59
CA ASP A 127 9.21 26.98 44.18
C ASP A 127 7.74 27.05 43.71
N LYS A 128 7.02 25.91 43.69
CA LYS A 128 5.62 25.79 43.25
C LYS A 128 5.36 26.26 41.81
N THR A 129 6.40 26.34 40.97
CA THR A 129 6.25 26.76 39.57
C THR A 129 5.84 25.63 38.63
N GLY A 130 5.98 24.37 39.07
CA GLY A 130 5.68 23.20 38.26
C GLY A 130 6.19 21.90 38.88
N VAL A 131 6.36 20.88 38.05
CA VAL A 131 6.92 19.57 38.45
C VAL A 131 8.39 19.46 38.08
N VAL A 132 9.13 18.62 38.80
CA VAL A 132 10.54 18.34 38.51
C VAL A 132 10.63 17.47 37.24
N THR A 133 11.24 18.01 36.19
CA THR A 133 11.47 17.32 34.90
C THR A 133 12.92 16.92 34.70
N GLU A 134 13.86 17.54 35.41
CA GLU A 134 15.29 17.26 35.30
C GLU A 134 15.66 15.89 35.90
N GLY A 135 16.45 15.12 35.17
CA GLY A 135 16.87 13.77 35.59
C GLY A 135 15.74 12.74 35.65
N VAL A 136 14.52 13.11 35.23
CA VAL A 136 13.36 12.21 35.21
C VAL A 136 13.25 11.52 33.86
N LYS A 137 12.96 10.22 33.88
CA LYS A 137 12.72 9.44 32.67
C LYS A 137 11.46 9.95 31.97
N HIS A 138 11.58 10.18 30.67
CA HIS A 138 10.46 10.51 29.80
C HIS A 138 10.21 9.40 28.80
N SER A 139 8.99 9.32 28.30
CA SER A 139 8.57 8.35 27.28
C SER A 139 7.58 9.00 26.30
N MET A 140 7.16 8.23 25.31
CA MET A 140 5.98 8.60 24.53
C MET A 140 4.75 8.50 25.44
N ASN A 141 3.79 9.40 25.25
CA ASN A 141 2.51 9.32 25.92
C ASN A 141 1.80 8.01 25.55
N PRO A 142 1.28 7.21 26.51
CA PRO A 142 0.69 5.90 26.21
C PRO A 142 -0.46 5.95 25.20
N PHE A 143 -1.30 6.98 25.25
CA PHE A 143 -2.38 7.15 24.26
C PHE A 143 -1.86 7.43 22.84
N ASP A 144 -0.69 8.07 22.73
CA ASP A 144 -0.08 8.36 21.44
C ASP A 144 0.59 7.12 20.83
N GLU A 145 1.10 6.19 21.65
CA GLU A 145 1.59 4.88 21.18
C GLU A 145 0.47 4.09 20.49
N ILE A 146 -0.75 4.15 21.03
CA ILE A 146 -1.94 3.51 20.47
C ILE A 146 -2.38 4.20 19.18
N ALA A 147 -2.31 5.53 19.13
CA ALA A 147 -2.56 6.29 17.91
C ALA A 147 -1.58 5.93 16.79
N VAL A 148 -0.29 5.78 17.12
CA VAL A 148 0.75 5.32 16.17
C VAL A 148 0.48 3.89 15.71
N GLU A 149 0.16 2.97 16.61
CA GLU A 149 -0.15 1.59 16.25
C GLU A 149 -1.36 1.50 15.31
N GLU A 150 -2.42 2.27 15.56
CA GLU A 150 -3.59 2.25 14.67
C GLU A 150 -3.23 2.73 13.27
N ALA A 151 -2.47 3.83 13.16
CA ALA A 151 -1.99 4.32 11.87
C ALA A 151 -1.12 3.29 11.14
N VAL A 152 -0.26 2.56 11.86
CA VAL A 152 0.55 1.47 11.29
C VAL A 152 -0.32 0.31 10.81
N ARG A 153 -1.33 -0.11 11.59
CA ARG A 153 -2.31 -1.13 11.17
C ARG A 153 -3.09 -0.71 9.93
N MET A 154 -3.46 0.56 9.81
CA MET A 154 -4.11 1.09 8.61
C MET A 154 -3.22 0.95 7.38
N LYS A 155 -1.92 1.19 7.52
CA LYS A 155 -0.96 1.03 6.42
C LYS A 155 -0.74 -0.43 6.05
N GLU A 156 -0.66 -1.33 7.02
CA GLU A 156 -0.56 -2.78 6.77
C GLU A 156 -1.79 -3.31 6.02
N LYS A 157 -2.98 -2.78 6.32
CA LYS A 157 -4.23 -3.05 5.61
C LYS A 157 -4.35 -2.32 4.26
N LYS A 158 -3.31 -1.58 3.83
CA LYS A 158 -3.29 -0.79 2.58
C LYS A 158 -4.36 0.30 2.51
N ILE A 159 -4.83 0.79 3.66
CA ILE A 159 -5.77 1.91 3.76
C ILE A 159 -5.00 3.23 3.73
N ALA A 160 -3.89 3.30 4.47
CA ALA A 160 -2.99 4.45 4.50
C ALA A 160 -1.80 4.25 3.56
N ALA A 161 -1.47 5.26 2.75
CA ALA A 161 -0.27 5.27 1.90
C ALA A 161 0.97 5.69 2.68
N GLU A 162 0.80 6.71 3.53
CA GLU A 162 1.90 7.37 4.22
C GLU A 162 1.45 7.78 5.62
N ILE A 163 2.31 7.55 6.60
CA ILE A 163 2.10 7.97 7.99
C ILE A 163 3.16 9.00 8.36
N ILE A 164 2.71 10.14 8.85
CA ILE A 164 3.57 11.25 9.28
C ILE A 164 3.37 11.45 10.78
N ALA A 165 4.41 11.26 11.59
CA ALA A 165 4.37 11.58 13.02
C ALA A 165 4.80 13.03 13.26
N VAL A 166 4.08 13.74 14.12
CA VAL A 166 4.37 15.12 14.50
C VAL A 166 4.55 15.21 16.00
N SER A 167 5.61 15.88 16.44
CA SER A 167 5.82 16.20 17.85
C SER A 167 6.22 17.66 18.01
N CYS A 168 5.59 18.35 18.96
CA CYS A 168 5.86 19.76 19.29
C CYS A 168 6.57 19.82 20.64
N GLY A 169 7.75 20.41 20.69
CA GLY A 169 8.50 20.53 21.93
C GLY A 169 10.00 20.68 21.74
N PRO A 170 10.80 20.51 22.80
CA PRO A 170 12.23 20.76 22.75
C PRO A 170 12.93 19.69 21.92
N ALA A 171 14.23 19.84 21.66
CA ALA A 171 15.02 18.93 20.83
C ALA A 171 14.92 17.45 21.26
N GLN A 172 14.75 17.20 22.56
CA GLN A 172 14.56 15.88 23.15
C GLN A 172 13.29 15.17 22.64
N SER A 173 12.29 15.89 22.14
CA SER A 173 11.07 15.32 21.55
C SER A 173 11.35 14.54 20.25
N GLN A 174 12.53 14.70 19.66
CA GLN A 174 12.96 13.83 18.55
C GLN A 174 13.11 12.38 18.97
N GLU A 175 13.36 12.08 20.25
CA GLU A 175 13.44 10.71 20.75
C GLU A 175 12.12 9.96 20.54
N VAL A 176 10.99 10.55 20.93
CA VAL A 176 9.67 9.93 20.74
C VAL A 176 9.30 9.82 19.27
N LEU A 177 9.70 10.77 18.43
CA LEU A 177 9.55 10.65 16.97
C LEU A 177 10.36 9.47 16.42
N ARG A 178 11.57 9.23 16.92
CA ARG A 178 12.38 8.06 16.52
C ARG A 178 11.71 6.76 16.94
N THR A 179 11.08 6.72 18.12
CA THR A 179 10.27 5.57 18.55
C THR A 179 9.10 5.33 17.60
N ALA A 180 8.33 6.36 17.24
CA ALA A 180 7.24 6.24 16.26
C ALA A 180 7.74 5.75 14.88
N LEU A 181 8.87 6.28 14.41
CA LEU A 181 9.53 5.85 13.17
C LEU A 181 10.00 4.39 13.22
N ALA A 182 10.36 3.89 14.40
CA ALA A 182 10.74 2.50 14.63
C ALA A 182 9.54 1.56 14.71
N MET A 183 8.37 2.05 15.15
CA MET A 183 7.12 1.27 15.15
C MET A 183 6.57 1.03 13.73
N GLY A 184 6.74 1.99 12.82
CA GLY A 184 6.30 1.81 11.43
C GLY A 184 6.00 3.09 10.65
N VAL A 185 6.08 4.26 11.29
CA VAL A 185 5.84 5.57 10.66
C VAL A 185 6.87 5.85 9.56
N ASP A 186 6.48 6.55 8.50
CA ASP A 186 7.34 6.86 7.35
C ASP A 186 8.23 8.07 7.60
N LYS A 187 7.63 9.18 8.04
CA LYS A 187 8.26 10.50 8.18
C LYS A 187 7.95 11.11 9.54
N GLY A 188 8.93 11.80 10.11
CA GLY A 188 8.74 12.61 11.32
C GLY A 188 8.77 14.10 11.02
N ILE A 189 7.96 14.89 11.71
CA ILE A 189 8.02 16.35 11.74
C ILE A 189 8.21 16.77 13.19
N HIS A 190 9.35 17.42 13.47
CA HIS A 190 9.63 18.01 14.76
C HIS A 190 9.36 19.51 14.67
N VAL A 191 8.36 19.97 15.44
CA VAL A 191 8.09 21.38 15.63
C VAL A 191 8.84 21.83 16.87
N GLU A 192 9.96 22.54 16.65
CA GLU A 192 10.85 22.93 17.74
C GLU A 192 10.27 24.10 18.53
N VAL A 193 10.05 23.85 19.82
CA VAL A 193 9.62 24.83 20.82
C VAL A 193 10.45 24.58 22.08
N SER A 194 11.17 25.58 22.58
CA SER A 194 12.11 25.41 23.69
C SER A 194 12.01 26.57 24.70
N GLY A 195 12.61 26.38 25.88
CA GLY A 195 12.60 27.39 26.95
C GLY A 195 11.19 27.69 27.48
N SER A 196 10.94 28.96 27.77
CA SER A 196 9.66 29.46 28.31
C SER A 196 8.46 29.16 27.41
N ASP A 197 8.67 29.13 26.10
CA ASP A 197 7.61 28.89 25.12
C ASP A 197 7.10 27.44 25.19
N TYR A 198 7.96 26.51 25.61
CA TYR A 198 7.57 25.12 25.81
C TYR A 198 6.78 24.94 27.10
N GLU A 199 7.20 25.58 28.19
CA GLU A 199 6.52 25.51 29.48
C GLU A 199 5.10 26.10 29.43
N THR A 200 4.87 27.04 28.51
CA THR A 200 3.59 27.71 28.31
C THR A 200 2.80 27.18 27.10
N LEU A 201 3.28 26.10 26.48
CA LEU A 201 2.64 25.50 25.31
C LEU A 201 1.30 24.86 25.68
N GLN A 202 0.21 25.31 25.05
CA GLN A 202 -1.16 24.90 25.37
C GLN A 202 -1.78 24.05 24.25
N PRO A 203 -2.83 23.24 24.53
CA PRO A 203 -3.56 22.47 23.52
C PRO A 203 -4.03 23.30 22.31
N ILE A 204 -4.39 24.57 22.52
CA ILE A 204 -4.77 25.50 21.44
C ILE A 204 -3.60 25.82 20.49
N HIS A 205 -2.36 25.86 20.97
CA HIS A 205 -1.19 26.08 20.13
C HIS A 205 -0.90 24.82 19.31
N VAL A 206 -0.90 23.66 19.96
CA VAL A 206 -0.65 22.36 19.32
C VAL A 206 -1.71 22.07 18.25
N SER A 207 -2.99 22.34 18.52
CA SER A 207 -4.07 22.13 17.54
C SER A 207 -3.93 22.99 16.28
N LYS A 208 -3.54 24.27 16.42
CA LYS A 208 -3.25 25.13 15.26
C LYS A 208 -2.03 24.65 14.46
N ILE A 209 -0.98 24.18 15.14
CA ILE A 209 0.21 23.60 14.51
C ILE A 209 -0.17 22.35 13.72
N LEU A 210 -0.89 21.41 14.34
CA LEU A 210 -1.36 20.18 13.70
C LEU A 210 -2.26 20.49 12.49
N ALA A 211 -3.16 21.48 12.62
CA ALA A 211 -4.02 21.92 11.53
C ALA A 211 -3.22 22.45 10.34
N LYS A 212 -2.19 23.29 10.58
CA LYS A 212 -1.32 23.80 9.51
C LYS A 212 -0.51 22.71 8.84
N ILE A 213 0.02 21.77 9.61
CA ILE A 213 0.76 20.64 9.06
C ILE A 213 -0.16 19.73 8.24
N ALA A 214 -1.37 19.45 8.72
CA ALA A 214 -2.36 18.66 7.99
C ALA A 214 -2.73 19.31 6.64
N GLN A 215 -2.89 20.64 6.61
CA GLN A 215 -3.12 21.38 5.37
C GLN A 215 -1.92 21.30 4.41
N ASN A 216 -0.70 21.49 4.91
CA ASN A 216 0.53 21.48 4.10
C ASN A 216 0.83 20.09 3.51
N GLU A 217 0.68 19.04 4.31
CA GLU A 217 0.95 17.65 3.90
C GLU A 217 -0.26 17.00 3.19
N LYS A 218 -1.39 17.71 3.12
CA LYS A 218 -2.68 17.22 2.58
C LYS A 218 -3.11 15.90 3.24
N ALA A 219 -3.09 15.89 4.57
CA ALA A 219 -3.55 14.75 5.34
C ALA A 219 -5.06 14.54 5.15
N ASP A 220 -5.48 13.28 5.05
CA ASP A 220 -6.90 12.92 5.00
C ASP A 220 -7.42 12.54 6.40
N MET A 221 -6.51 12.28 7.35
CA MET A 221 -6.85 11.90 8.71
C MET A 221 -5.79 12.38 9.70
N ILE A 222 -6.24 12.78 10.88
CA ILE A 222 -5.37 13.04 12.04
C ILE A 222 -5.75 12.08 13.15
N ILE A 223 -4.78 11.37 13.71
CA ILE A 223 -4.96 10.51 14.89
C ILE A 223 -4.08 11.03 16.01
N VAL A 224 -4.67 11.27 17.18
CA VAL A 224 -3.94 11.71 18.38
C VAL A 224 -4.38 10.85 19.56
N GLY A 225 -3.61 10.83 20.65
CA GLY A 225 -4.10 10.26 21.90
C GLY A 225 -5.32 11.01 22.42
N LYS A 226 -6.17 10.32 23.21
CA LYS A 226 -7.28 10.93 23.95
C LYS A 226 -6.82 12.12 24.80
N GLN A 227 -5.81 11.91 25.63
CA GLN A 227 -5.24 12.92 26.49
C GLN A 227 -3.74 12.70 26.65
N ALA A 228 -3.03 13.72 27.09
CA ALA A 228 -1.66 13.57 27.55
C ALA A 228 -1.66 13.45 29.08
N ILE A 229 -0.90 12.48 29.61
CA ILE A 229 -0.89 12.16 31.04
C ILE A 229 -0.23 13.22 31.94
N ASP A 230 0.34 14.26 31.35
CA ASP A 230 1.01 15.35 32.07
C ASP A 230 0.08 16.56 32.31
N ASP A 231 -0.68 16.96 31.29
CA ASP A 231 -1.65 18.06 31.39
C ASP A 231 -3.09 17.60 31.64
N ASP A 232 -3.39 16.32 31.40
CA ASP A 232 -4.71 15.68 31.48
C ASP A 232 -5.84 16.51 30.82
N ALA A 233 -5.51 17.28 29.78
CA ALA A 233 -6.42 18.29 29.26
C ALA A 233 -7.54 17.71 28.39
N ASN A 234 -7.28 16.60 27.68
CA ASN A 234 -8.23 15.96 26.75
C ASN A 234 -8.90 16.97 25.78
N GLN A 235 -8.11 17.85 25.16
CA GLN A 235 -8.60 18.98 24.34
C GLN A 235 -8.03 19.02 22.93
N THR A 236 -6.78 18.58 22.73
CA THR A 236 -6.04 18.80 21.48
C THR A 236 -6.76 18.24 20.26
N ALA A 237 -7.37 17.06 20.36
CA ALA A 237 -8.09 16.43 19.26
C ALA A 237 -9.30 17.28 18.82
N GLN A 238 -10.15 17.64 19.78
CA GLN A 238 -11.39 18.38 19.55
C GLN A 238 -11.10 19.80 19.04
N MET A 239 -10.08 20.45 19.60
CA MET A 239 -9.63 21.76 19.12
C MET A 239 -9.08 21.68 17.70
N THR A 240 -8.30 20.63 17.36
CA THR A 240 -7.77 20.46 16.00
C THR A 240 -8.89 20.27 14.99
N ALA A 241 -9.89 19.45 15.34
CA ALA A 241 -11.08 19.25 14.52
C ALA A 241 -11.85 20.57 14.30
N ALA A 242 -12.05 21.37 15.36
CA ALA A 242 -12.72 22.65 15.27
C ALA A 242 -11.94 23.68 14.42
N VAL A 243 -10.61 23.73 14.52
CA VAL A 243 -9.77 24.63 13.72
C VAL A 243 -9.79 24.28 12.23
N LEU A 244 -9.90 22.99 11.91
CA LEU A 244 -9.98 22.50 10.53
C LEU A 244 -11.40 22.45 9.95
N ASP A 245 -12.42 22.64 10.79
CA ASP A 245 -13.82 22.34 10.47
C ASP A 245 -14.03 20.90 9.99
N TRP A 246 -13.36 19.95 10.67
CA TRP A 246 -13.43 18.52 10.37
C TRP A 246 -14.31 17.77 11.38
N PRO A 247 -15.01 16.71 10.95
CA PRO A 247 -15.66 15.80 11.89
C PRO A 247 -14.64 15.16 12.82
N GLN A 248 -15.07 14.92 14.06
CA GLN A 248 -14.26 14.29 15.09
C GLN A 248 -14.87 12.96 15.55
N ALA A 249 -14.01 12.03 15.93
CA ALA A 249 -14.39 10.79 16.61
C ALA A 249 -13.48 10.59 17.82
N THR A 250 -13.92 11.05 18.99
CA THR A 250 -13.12 10.95 20.22
C THR A 250 -13.34 9.64 20.96
N PHE A 251 -12.36 9.23 21.75
CA PHE A 251 -12.42 8.03 22.61
C PHE A 251 -12.66 6.76 21.80
N ALA A 252 -12.02 6.67 20.63
CA ALA A 252 -12.17 5.55 19.72
C ALA A 252 -11.62 4.26 20.37
N SER A 253 -12.45 3.22 20.46
CA SER A 253 -12.07 1.86 20.86
C SER A 253 -12.11 0.88 19.68
N LYS A 254 -12.74 1.25 18.56
CA LYS A 254 -12.66 0.49 17.30
C LYS A 254 -12.81 1.45 16.12
N VAL A 255 -11.95 1.30 15.11
CA VAL A 255 -12.03 2.08 13.85
C VAL A 255 -12.19 1.13 12.67
N GLU A 256 -13.22 1.37 11.87
CA GLU A 256 -13.49 0.66 10.62
C GLU A 256 -13.50 1.66 9.47
N HIS A 257 -12.61 1.47 8.51
CA HIS A 257 -12.45 2.39 7.39
C HIS A 257 -13.30 1.94 6.20
N GLY A 258 -14.09 2.86 5.65
CA GLY A 258 -14.66 2.76 4.30
C GLY A 258 -14.01 3.77 3.36
N ASP A 259 -14.50 3.84 2.11
CA ASP A 259 -13.86 4.65 1.05
C ASP A 259 -13.92 6.17 1.32
N LYS A 260 -15.06 6.68 1.79
CA LYS A 260 -15.29 8.12 2.04
C LYS A 260 -15.66 8.44 3.49
N GLU A 261 -15.92 7.41 4.28
CA GLU A 261 -16.43 7.51 5.62
C GLU A 261 -15.71 6.51 6.52
N ILE A 262 -15.59 6.87 7.79
CA ILE A 262 -15.07 6.00 8.83
C ILE A 262 -16.20 5.71 9.81
N THR A 263 -16.30 4.45 10.23
CA THR A 263 -17.18 4.05 11.31
C THR A 263 -16.32 3.86 12.55
N VAL A 264 -16.61 4.62 13.60
CA VAL A 264 -15.83 4.62 14.84
C VAL A 264 -16.74 4.24 15.99
N THR A 265 -16.34 3.23 16.76
CA THR A 265 -16.97 2.91 18.04
C THR A 265 -16.20 3.63 19.14
N ARG A 266 -16.94 4.37 19.97
CA ARG A 266 -16.43 5.27 21.00
C ARG A 266 -16.82 4.75 22.37
N GLU A 267 -15.95 4.92 23.33
CA GLU A 267 -16.23 4.71 24.75
C GLU A 267 -16.92 5.95 25.32
N VAL A 268 -18.10 5.76 25.88
CA VAL A 268 -18.90 6.78 26.57
C VAL A 268 -19.26 6.26 27.96
N ASP A 269 -19.71 7.14 28.87
CA ASP A 269 -19.93 6.77 30.27
C ASP A 269 -20.89 5.57 30.46
N GLY A 270 -21.89 5.46 29.58
CA GLY A 270 -22.89 4.37 29.60
C GLY A 270 -22.53 3.12 28.79
N GLY A 271 -21.37 3.06 28.15
CA GLY A 271 -20.96 1.94 27.30
C GLY A 271 -20.34 2.39 25.97
N LEU A 272 -20.86 1.87 24.85
CA LEU A 272 -20.31 2.09 23.52
C LEU A 272 -21.27 2.86 22.62
N GLU A 273 -20.74 3.82 21.87
CA GLU A 273 -21.48 4.56 20.85
C GLU A 273 -20.78 4.39 19.49
N THR A 274 -21.51 3.97 18.46
CA THR A 274 -20.97 3.87 17.10
C THR A 274 -21.43 5.05 16.25
N ILE A 275 -20.48 5.82 15.72
CA ILE A 275 -20.74 6.96 14.84
C ILE A 275 -20.10 6.76 13.47
N LYS A 276 -20.64 7.44 12.46
CA LYS A 276 -20.05 7.53 11.12
C LYS A 276 -19.60 8.96 10.85
N CYS A 277 -18.35 9.11 10.42
CA CYS A 277 -17.74 10.39 10.11
C CYS A 277 -17.24 10.40 8.67
N LYS A 278 -17.43 11.51 7.95
CA LYS A 278 -16.87 11.69 6.61
C LYS A 278 -15.38 11.99 6.70
N LEU A 279 -14.60 11.56 5.71
CA LEU A 279 -13.21 11.99 5.57
C LEU A 279 -13.14 13.34 4.84
N PRO A 280 -12.22 14.25 5.23
CA PRO A 280 -11.19 14.08 6.25
C PRO A 280 -11.70 14.20 7.69
N ALA A 281 -11.06 13.53 8.66
CA ALA A 281 -11.53 13.46 10.05
C ALA A 281 -10.39 13.47 11.09
N VAL A 282 -10.70 13.86 12.32
CA VAL A 282 -9.80 13.79 13.48
C VAL A 282 -10.28 12.71 14.46
N ILE A 283 -9.39 11.79 14.84
CA ILE A 283 -9.68 10.68 15.75
C ILE A 283 -8.83 10.83 17.02
N SER A 284 -9.44 10.62 18.20
CA SER A 284 -8.67 10.44 19.44
C SER A 284 -8.73 9.00 19.91
N ALA A 285 -7.56 8.39 20.13
CA ALA A 285 -7.42 6.99 20.51
C ALA A 285 -7.61 6.79 22.02
N ASP A 286 -8.49 5.87 22.40
CA ASP A 286 -8.62 5.38 23.78
C ASP A 286 -7.69 4.19 24.04
N LEU A 287 -7.43 3.86 25.31
CA LEU A 287 -6.57 2.74 25.70
C LEU A 287 -7.02 1.39 25.14
N ARG A 288 -8.32 1.24 24.88
CA ARG A 288 -8.91 -0.03 24.41
C ARG A 288 -8.82 -0.24 22.89
N LEU A 289 -8.36 0.75 22.14
CA LEU A 289 -8.34 0.69 20.67
C LEU A 289 -7.46 -0.45 20.15
N ASN A 290 -6.26 -0.58 20.71
CA ASN A 290 -5.29 -1.59 20.31
C ASN A 290 -4.19 -1.77 21.38
N GLU A 291 -3.33 -2.75 21.14
CA GLU A 291 -2.10 -2.97 21.90
C GLU A 291 -0.91 -2.54 21.02
N PRO A 292 -0.14 -1.52 21.44
CA PRO A 292 1.02 -1.05 20.69
C PRO A 292 2.11 -2.11 20.56
N ARG A 293 2.67 -2.28 19.36
CA ARG A 293 3.79 -3.20 19.15
C ARG A 293 5.11 -2.65 19.71
N TYR A 294 5.97 -3.56 20.16
CA TYR A 294 7.36 -3.21 20.45
C TYR A 294 8.17 -3.04 19.16
N ALA A 295 8.94 -1.95 19.08
CA ALA A 295 9.88 -1.74 17.99
C ALA A 295 11.05 -2.74 18.09
N THR A 296 11.30 -3.49 17.01
CA THR A 296 12.42 -4.42 16.95
C THR A 296 13.75 -3.70 16.79
N LEU A 297 14.86 -4.27 17.30
CA LEU A 297 16.21 -3.69 17.17
C LEU A 297 16.58 -3.29 15.72
N PRO A 298 16.27 -4.10 14.68
CA PRO A 298 16.52 -3.71 13.29
C PRO A 298 15.74 -2.45 12.88
N ASN A 299 14.49 -2.32 13.33
CA ASN A 299 13.66 -1.16 13.00
C ASN A 299 14.13 0.10 13.72
N ILE A 300 14.60 -0.01 14.97
CA ILE A 300 15.22 1.11 15.70
C ILE A 300 16.45 1.63 14.94
N MET A 301 17.27 0.73 14.39
CA MET A 301 18.43 1.12 13.59
C MET A 301 18.05 1.77 12.25
N LYS A 302 17.00 1.27 11.58
CA LYS A 302 16.45 1.91 10.37
C LYS A 302 15.82 3.28 10.67
N ALA A 303 15.15 3.41 11.81
CA ALA A 303 14.49 4.65 12.23
C ALA A 303 15.48 5.80 12.41
N LYS A 304 16.73 5.54 12.82
CA LYS A 304 17.79 6.56 12.87
C LYS A 304 18.13 7.17 11.51
N LYS A 305 17.90 6.44 10.41
CA LYS A 305 18.14 6.90 9.04
C LYS A 305 16.92 7.58 8.41
N LYS A 306 15.71 7.36 8.95
CA LYS A 306 14.50 7.98 8.42
C LYS A 306 14.53 9.51 8.61
N PRO A 307 13.93 10.28 7.68
CA PRO A 307 13.94 11.74 7.76
C PRO A 307 13.08 12.25 8.91
N ILE A 308 13.62 13.23 9.65
CA ILE A 308 12.85 14.08 10.55
C ILE A 308 13.00 15.50 10.02
N THR A 309 11.92 16.07 9.50
CA THR A 309 11.87 17.47 9.09
C THR A 309 11.72 18.33 10.34
N LYS A 310 12.61 19.29 10.52
CA LYS A 310 12.49 20.29 11.59
C LYS A 310 11.80 21.53 11.05
N THR A 311 10.89 22.09 11.83
CA THR A 311 10.21 23.36 11.56
C THR A 311 9.95 24.08 12.87
N THR A 312 9.62 25.36 12.82
CA THR A 312 9.22 26.14 13.99
C THR A 312 7.75 26.57 13.89
N ALA A 313 7.14 26.93 15.02
CA ALA A 313 5.78 27.48 15.01
C ALA A 313 5.67 28.77 14.16
N LYS A 314 6.75 29.57 14.10
CA LYS A 314 6.84 30.77 13.27
C LYS A 314 6.81 30.47 11.77
N ASP A 315 7.50 29.42 11.33
CA ASP A 315 7.49 28.99 9.92
C ASP A 315 6.09 28.54 9.46
N LEU A 316 5.31 27.99 10.38
CA LEU A 316 3.92 27.60 10.14
C LEU A 316 2.92 28.77 10.25
N GLY A 317 3.39 29.97 10.61
CA GLY A 317 2.55 31.15 10.83
C GLY A 317 1.61 31.01 12.03
N VAL A 318 2.01 30.24 13.05
CA VAL A 318 1.20 30.00 14.25
C VAL A 318 1.68 30.84 15.42
N ASP A 319 0.77 31.62 15.98
CA ASP A 319 0.97 32.31 17.25
C ASP A 319 0.84 31.35 18.44
N ILE A 320 1.88 31.32 19.26
CA ILE A 320 2.01 30.48 20.47
C ILE A 320 1.95 31.31 21.76
N SER A 321 1.47 32.55 21.69
CA SER A 321 1.31 33.42 22.86
C SER A 321 0.33 32.79 23.87
N PRO A 322 0.75 32.58 25.14
CA PRO A 322 -0.08 31.90 26.13
C PRO A 322 -1.33 32.68 26.47
N ARG A 323 -2.46 31.97 26.54
CA ARG A 323 -3.76 32.53 26.95
C ARG A 323 -4.10 32.29 28.40
N ILE A 324 -3.49 31.25 28.98
CA ILE A 324 -3.62 30.84 30.36
C ILE A 324 -2.26 30.98 31.04
N SER A 325 -2.27 31.40 32.30
CA SER A 325 -1.09 31.46 33.16
C SER A 325 -1.30 30.54 34.36
N VAL A 326 -0.31 29.69 34.64
CA VAL A 326 -0.29 28.84 35.84
C VAL A 326 0.27 29.67 36.99
N VAL A 327 -0.55 29.92 38.01
CA VAL A 327 -0.16 30.75 39.16
C VAL A 327 0.70 29.95 40.15
N SER A 328 0.32 28.70 40.41
CA SER A 328 1.02 27.82 41.34
C SER A 328 0.68 26.35 41.08
N VAL A 329 1.62 25.47 41.40
CA VAL A 329 1.45 24.01 41.41
C VAL A 329 1.80 23.52 42.82
N GLU A 330 0.89 22.75 43.42
CA GLU A 330 1.01 22.27 44.80
C GLU A 330 0.72 20.77 44.89
N ASP A 331 1.28 20.12 45.90
CA ASP A 331 0.95 18.73 46.20
C ASP A 331 -0.53 18.63 46.65
N PRO A 332 -1.23 17.55 46.26
CA PRO A 332 -2.58 17.31 46.76
C PRO A 332 -2.57 17.11 48.28
N PRO A 333 -3.69 17.35 48.97
CA PRO A 333 -3.79 17.13 50.41
C PRO A 333 -3.36 15.71 50.79
N VAL A 334 -2.44 15.61 51.75
CA VAL A 334 -1.99 14.30 52.25
C VAL A 334 -3.16 13.59 52.91
N ARG A 335 -3.54 12.42 52.37
CA ARG A 335 -4.61 11.59 52.94
C ARG A 335 -4.24 11.20 54.38
N GLN A 336 -5.18 11.36 55.30
CA GLN A 336 -4.98 10.94 56.69
C GLN A 336 -4.77 9.42 56.77
N PRO A 337 -3.95 8.94 57.72
CA PRO A 337 -3.75 7.51 57.92
C PRO A 337 -5.08 6.77 58.13
N GLY A 338 -5.24 5.65 57.43
CA GLY A 338 -6.40 4.77 57.63
C GLY A 338 -6.33 4.02 58.96
N VAL A 339 -7.44 3.40 59.35
CA VAL A 339 -7.54 2.54 60.53
C VAL A 339 -7.77 1.10 60.06
N ILE A 340 -7.04 0.14 60.65
CA ILE A 340 -7.27 -1.29 60.44
C ILE A 340 -8.33 -1.74 61.44
N LEU A 341 -9.40 -2.37 60.94
CA LEU A 341 -10.50 -2.86 61.76
C LEU A 341 -10.44 -4.40 61.87
N PRO A 342 -10.84 -4.98 63.02
CA PRO A 342 -10.67 -6.40 63.30
C PRO A 342 -11.67 -7.30 62.55
N ASP A 343 -12.86 -6.79 62.22
CA ASP A 343 -13.95 -7.56 61.63
C ASP A 343 -14.91 -6.68 60.80
N VAL A 344 -15.87 -7.36 60.16
CA VAL A 344 -16.89 -6.73 59.29
C VAL A 344 -17.87 -5.89 60.12
N ASP A 345 -18.21 -6.29 61.34
CA ASP A 345 -19.16 -5.57 62.19
C ASP A 345 -18.58 -4.22 62.62
N ALA A 346 -17.30 -4.18 62.98
CA ALA A 346 -16.56 -2.95 63.27
C ALA A 346 -16.47 -2.03 62.04
N LEU A 347 -16.32 -2.60 60.85
CA LEU A 347 -16.34 -1.83 59.60
C LEU A 347 -17.72 -1.20 59.35
N VAL A 348 -18.79 -1.99 59.42
CA VAL A 348 -20.17 -1.48 59.25
C VAL A 348 -20.49 -0.44 60.31
N GLY A 349 -20.10 -0.67 61.57
CA GLY A 349 -20.25 0.28 62.66
C GLY A 349 -19.56 1.62 62.34
N LYS A 350 -18.30 1.58 61.90
CA LYS A 350 -17.55 2.79 61.53
C LYS A 350 -18.12 3.53 60.32
N LEU A 351 -18.62 2.79 59.33
CA LEU A 351 -19.24 3.39 58.15
C LEU A 351 -20.58 4.06 58.49
N LYS A 352 -21.38 3.47 59.38
CA LYS A 352 -22.62 4.08 59.91
C LYS A 352 -22.33 5.32 60.74
N GLU A 353 -21.36 5.26 61.65
CA GLU A 353 -20.91 6.42 62.43
C GLU A 353 -20.43 7.57 61.52
N GLY A 354 -19.77 7.24 60.41
CA GLY A 354 -19.31 8.19 59.40
C GLY A 354 -20.38 8.66 58.40
N GLY A 355 -21.61 8.13 58.46
CA GLY A 355 -22.70 8.49 57.54
C GLY A 355 -22.46 8.06 56.08
N HIS A 356 -21.62 7.04 55.86
CA HIS A 356 -21.35 6.51 54.52
C HIS A 356 -22.35 5.43 54.09
N ILE A 357 -23.05 4.81 55.05
CA ILE A 357 -24.09 3.80 54.87
C ILE A 357 -25.25 3.98 55.85
#